data_AF-A0A5C6MLD3-F1
#
_entry.id   AF-A0A5C6MLD3-F1
#
_cell.length_a   1.000
_cell.length_b   1.000
_cell.length_c   1.000
_cell.angle_alpha   90.00
_cell.angle_beta   90.00
_cell.angle_gamma   90.00
#
_symmetry.space_group_name_H-M   'P 1'
#
loop_
_entity.id
_entity.type
_entity.pdbx_description
1 polymer ?
#
loop_
_entity_poly.entity_id
_entity_poly.type
_entity_poly.pdbx_seq_one_letter_code
_entity_poly.pdbx_strand_id
1 'polypeptide(L)'
;MEDDGGRWRMEDDGGRWRTVEDGGGGWRTMEDGGGRWRTMEDDGGRWRTMEGDGGWWRRVEDDGGRWRTVEDGGGRWRRMEDGGGRWRTVEDGGGRWRTVEDDGGGWRTVEDGGGRWRRVEDDGGRWRTVEDGGGGWRTMEDGGGRWRTVEDDGGRWRTVEDGGGRWRTMEGDGGRWRRWRTVEDDGGRWRTVEEDGGGRWRTVEEDGGRWRTVEDDGGGWRTMEDGGGGWRTMEDDGGGWRTVEEDGGRWRRMEDDGGRWRTMS
;
A
#
# COMPACT_ATOMS: atom_id res chain seq x y z
N MET A 1 -27.90 6.43 19.04
CA MET A 1 -26.80 7.35 19.38
C MET A 1 -26.91 7.70 20.86
N GLU A 2 -25.89 7.36 21.64
CA GLU A 2 -25.82 7.62 23.08
C GLU A 2 -24.65 8.56 23.39
N ASP A 3 -24.86 9.53 24.30
CA ASP A 3 -23.82 10.43 24.83
C ASP A 3 -23.46 10.03 26.26
N ASP A 4 -22.18 9.71 26.50
CA ASP A 4 -21.61 9.45 27.82
C ASP A 4 -20.52 10.48 28.13
N GLY A 5 -20.93 11.74 28.31
CA GLY A 5 -20.03 12.82 28.72
C GLY A 5 -19.00 13.21 27.66
N GLY A 6 -19.45 13.44 26.42
CA GLY A 6 -18.58 13.78 25.30
C GLY A 6 -17.94 12.56 24.62
N ARG A 7 -18.48 11.36 24.89
CA ARG A 7 -18.08 10.12 24.23
C ARG A 7 -19.28 9.40 23.62
N TRP A 8 -19.28 9.24 22.30
CA TRP A 8 -20.44 8.78 21.53
C TRP A 8 -20.42 7.29 21.24
N ARG A 9 -21.61 6.69 21.11
CA ARG A 9 -21.84 5.34 20.55
C ARG A 9 -22.96 5.35 19.54
N MET A 10 -22.77 4.62 18.44
CA MET A 10 -23.77 4.41 17.40
C MET A 10 -23.76 2.96 16.93
N GLU A 11 -24.95 2.39 16.78
CA GLU A 11 -25.21 1.08 16.20
C GLU A 11 -26.33 1.29 15.17
N ASP A 12 -26.14 0.81 13.94
CA ASP A 12 -27.11 0.90 12.84
C ASP A 12 -27.13 -0.41 12.04
N ASP A 13 -28.33 -0.89 11.68
CA ASP A 13 -28.53 -2.08 10.86
C ASP A 13 -29.27 -1.69 9.57
N GLY A 14 -28.54 -1.19 8.57
CA GLY A 14 -29.04 -0.98 7.20
C GLY A 14 -29.59 0.40 6.91
N GLY A 15 -29.19 1.43 7.66
CA GLY A 15 -29.59 2.81 7.45
C GLY A 15 -28.95 3.46 6.23
N ARG A 16 -29.50 4.62 5.84
CA ARG A 16 -28.95 5.44 4.75
C ARG A 16 -28.62 6.84 5.26
N TRP A 17 -27.33 7.05 5.45
CA TRP A 17 -26.78 8.30 5.98
C TRP A 17 -26.29 9.19 4.85
N ARG A 18 -26.64 10.47 4.93
CA ARG A 18 -26.21 11.47 3.93
C ARG A 18 -24.88 12.10 4.35
N THR A 19 -24.77 12.53 5.59
CA THR A 19 -23.56 13.14 6.12
C THR A 19 -23.50 12.83 7.62
N VAL A 20 -22.33 12.44 8.11
CA VAL A 20 -21.97 12.49 9.53
C VAL A 20 -20.70 13.33 9.63
N GLU A 21 -20.73 14.32 10.51
CA GLU A 21 -19.65 15.27 10.74
C GLU A 21 -19.32 15.19 12.24
N ASP A 22 -18.04 14.99 12.58
CA ASP A 22 -17.52 15.13 13.94
C ASP A 22 -16.45 16.23 13.96
N GLY A 23 -16.78 17.38 14.56
CA GLY A 23 -15.86 18.51 14.71
C GLY A 23 -15.05 18.45 16.00
N GLY A 24 -14.77 17.25 16.52
CA GLY A 24 -14.07 17.01 17.76
C GLY A 24 -14.93 16.31 18.83
N GLY A 25 -14.33 15.29 19.45
CA GLY A 25 -15.01 14.44 20.42
C GLY A 25 -14.34 13.07 20.51
N GLY A 26 -14.88 12.17 21.34
CA GLY A 26 -14.42 10.79 21.39
C GLY A 26 -15.49 9.83 20.94
N TRP A 27 -15.28 9.06 19.88
CA TRP A 27 -16.16 7.95 19.55
C TRP A 27 -15.71 6.69 20.29
N ARG A 28 -16.65 6.06 21.02
CA ARG A 28 -16.38 4.74 21.63
C ARG A 28 -16.38 3.66 20.59
N THR A 29 -17.49 3.57 19.90
CA THR A 29 -17.80 2.49 18.98
C THR A 29 -18.81 3.04 17.98
N MET A 30 -18.59 2.75 16.70
CA MET A 30 -19.59 2.85 15.65
C MET A 30 -19.66 1.49 14.97
N GLU A 31 -20.85 0.88 14.98
CA GLU A 31 -21.12 -0.40 14.34
C GLU A 31 -22.18 -0.18 13.25
N ASP A 32 -21.90 -0.62 12.02
CA ASP A 32 -22.84 -0.53 10.87
C ASP A 32 -22.98 -1.87 10.14
N GLY A 33 -24.18 -2.44 10.19
CA GLY A 33 -24.57 -3.63 9.44
C GLY A 33 -25.27 -3.28 8.12
N GLY A 34 -24.53 -3.20 7.01
CA GLY A 34 -25.09 -3.07 5.66
C GLY A 34 -25.59 -1.67 5.29
N GLY A 35 -25.17 -0.64 6.01
CA GLY A 35 -25.57 0.74 5.80
C GLY A 35 -24.97 1.38 4.54
N ARG A 36 -25.57 2.49 4.13
CA ARG A 36 -25.09 3.29 3.00
C ARG A 36 -24.78 4.73 3.38
N TRP A 37 -23.50 5.03 3.37
CA TRP A 37 -22.92 6.30 3.76
C TRP A 37 -22.48 7.10 2.55
N ARG A 38 -22.94 8.34 2.47
CA ARG A 38 -22.48 9.26 1.41
C ARG A 38 -21.23 10.03 1.81
N THR A 39 -21.17 10.57 3.02
CA THR A 39 -20.01 11.33 3.48
C THR A 39 -19.86 11.17 4.98
N MET A 40 -18.63 10.95 5.43
CA MET A 40 -18.20 11.09 6.82
C MET A 40 -17.02 12.03 6.86
N GLU A 41 -17.06 13.01 7.75
CA GLU A 41 -16.01 14.01 7.96
C GLU A 41 -15.64 14.01 9.45
N ASP A 42 -14.35 13.85 9.76
CA ASP A 42 -13.79 13.98 11.11
C ASP A 42 -12.72 15.08 11.13
N ASP A 43 -12.85 16.03 12.05
CA ASP A 43 -11.89 17.12 12.27
C ASP A 43 -11.38 17.02 13.71
N GLY A 44 -10.25 16.35 13.89
CA GLY A 44 -9.55 16.19 15.16
C GLY A 44 -10.19 15.22 16.16
N GLY A 45 -11.08 14.34 15.72
CA GLY A 45 -11.79 13.39 16.55
C GLY A 45 -10.93 12.22 17.05
N ARG A 46 -11.43 11.48 18.04
CA ARG A 46 -10.77 10.27 18.55
C ARG A 46 -11.69 9.06 18.52
N TRP A 47 -11.44 8.20 17.56
CA TRP A 47 -12.16 6.96 17.34
C TRP A 47 -11.43 5.78 17.95
N ARG A 48 -12.14 5.02 18.80
CA ARG A 48 -11.58 3.76 19.31
C ARG A 48 -11.89 2.58 18.41
N THR A 49 -13.12 2.45 17.93
CA THR A 49 -13.54 1.31 17.14
C THR A 49 -14.59 1.79 16.13
N MET A 50 -14.39 1.43 14.87
CA MET A 50 -15.39 1.50 13.81
C MET A 50 -15.43 0.13 13.14
N GLU A 51 -16.59 -0.49 13.15
CA GLU A 51 -16.82 -1.81 12.57
C GLU A 51 -17.97 -1.70 11.57
N GLY A 52 -17.76 -2.23 10.36
CA GLY A 52 -18.78 -2.29 9.32
C GLY A 52 -18.83 -3.66 8.67
N ASP A 53 -20.02 -4.17 8.37
CA ASP A 53 -20.18 -5.38 7.54
C ASP A 53 -21.11 -5.09 6.37
N GLY A 54 -20.67 -5.35 5.13
CA GLY A 54 -21.47 -5.20 3.91
C GLY A 54 -21.86 -3.75 3.56
N GLY A 55 -21.27 -2.76 4.21
CA GLY A 55 -21.57 -1.33 4.05
C GLY A 55 -21.04 -0.71 2.75
N TRP A 56 -21.57 0.45 2.38
CA TRP A 56 -21.06 1.22 1.24
C TRP A 56 -20.77 2.68 1.61
N TRP A 57 -19.50 3.05 1.48
CA TRP A 57 -18.97 4.36 1.81
C TRP A 57 -18.52 5.08 0.54
N ARG A 58 -19.07 6.27 0.23
CA ARG A 58 -18.52 7.05 -0.90
C ARG A 58 -17.25 7.79 -0.55
N ARG A 59 -17.21 8.37 0.64
CA ARG A 59 -16.22 9.36 1.03
C ARG A 59 -16.12 9.38 2.54
N VAL A 60 -14.89 9.23 3.01
CA VAL A 60 -14.48 9.47 4.39
C VAL A 60 -13.31 10.43 4.34
N GLU A 61 -13.41 11.54 5.04
CA GLU A 61 -12.38 12.58 5.14
C GLU A 61 -12.01 12.69 6.64
N ASP A 62 -10.72 12.53 6.95
CA ASP A 62 -10.15 12.70 8.29
C ASP A 62 -9.12 13.83 8.25
N ASP A 63 -9.25 14.84 9.10
CA ASP A 63 -8.26 15.91 9.29
C ASP A 63 -7.75 15.86 10.73
N GLY A 64 -6.56 15.29 10.94
CA GLY A 64 -5.90 15.22 12.24
C GLY A 64 -6.53 14.26 13.25
N GLY A 65 -7.42 13.37 12.82
CA GLY A 65 -8.11 12.41 13.67
C GLY A 65 -7.20 11.31 14.21
N ARG A 66 -7.70 10.57 15.21
CA ARG A 66 -6.96 9.44 15.81
C ARG A 66 -7.81 8.19 15.92
N TRP A 67 -7.57 7.27 14.99
CA TRP A 67 -8.23 5.99 14.85
C TRP A 67 -7.41 4.87 15.47
N ARG A 68 -8.06 4.01 16.26
CA ARG A 68 -7.39 2.82 16.80
C ARG A 68 -7.68 1.57 15.99
N THR A 69 -8.93 1.30 15.68
CA THR A 69 -9.36 0.11 14.98
C THR A 69 -10.47 0.48 14.02
N VAL A 70 -10.28 0.16 12.74
CA VAL A 70 -11.29 0.23 11.70
C VAL A 70 -11.32 -1.13 11.00
N GLU A 71 -12.47 -1.78 11.04
CA GLU A 71 -12.68 -3.12 10.47
C GLU A 71 -13.84 -3.06 9.48
N ASP A 72 -13.64 -3.55 8.26
CA ASP A 72 -14.68 -3.66 7.22
C ASP A 72 -14.79 -5.10 6.70
N GLY A 73 -15.93 -5.74 6.95
CA GLY A 73 -16.29 -7.04 6.39
C GLY A 73 -16.99 -6.89 5.05
N GLY A 74 -16.27 -6.96 3.94
CA GLY A 74 -16.87 -7.06 2.59
C GLY A 74 -17.59 -5.80 2.09
N GLY A 75 -17.26 -4.63 2.66
CA GLY A 75 -17.81 -3.34 2.26
C GLY A 75 -17.17 -2.76 0.99
N ARG A 76 -17.61 -1.56 0.62
CA ARG A 76 -17.12 -0.85 -0.58
C ARG A 76 -16.83 0.60 -0.27
N TRP A 77 -15.55 0.95 -0.37
CA TRP A 77 -15.02 2.28 -0.13
C TRP A 77 -14.62 2.93 -1.44
N ARG A 78 -15.22 4.08 -1.76
CA ARG A 78 -14.86 4.79 -2.99
C ARG A 78 -13.71 5.77 -2.82
N ARG A 79 -13.64 6.50 -1.70
CA ARG A 79 -12.57 7.46 -1.43
C ARG A 79 -12.40 7.58 0.07
N MET A 80 -11.16 7.53 0.52
CA MET A 80 -10.71 7.90 1.85
C MET A 80 -9.59 8.92 1.68
N GLU A 81 -9.70 10.03 2.39
CA GLU A 81 -8.72 11.12 2.41
C GLU A 81 -8.31 11.30 3.88
N ASP A 82 -7.02 11.15 4.18
CA ASP A 82 -6.45 11.38 5.51
C ASP A 82 -5.43 12.53 5.46
N GLY A 83 -5.74 13.64 6.12
CA GLY A 83 -4.86 14.78 6.33
C GLY A 83 -4.26 14.74 7.73
N GLY A 84 -3.09 14.12 7.89
CA GLY A 84 -2.35 14.14 9.16
C GLY A 84 -2.92 13.29 10.29
N GLY A 85 -3.88 12.41 10.00
CA GLY A 85 -4.46 11.47 10.95
C GLY A 85 -3.50 10.38 11.41
N ARG A 86 -3.96 9.60 12.41
CA ARG A 86 -3.20 8.49 12.98
C ARG A 86 -4.04 7.24 13.11
N TRP A 87 -3.73 6.27 12.27
CA TRP A 87 -4.38 4.98 12.16
C TRP A 87 -3.48 3.89 12.77
N ARG A 88 -4.05 3.09 13.69
CA ARG A 88 -3.29 1.98 14.28
C ARG A 88 -3.55 0.67 13.56
N THR A 89 -4.81 0.29 13.39
CA THR A 89 -5.19 -0.96 12.77
C THR A 89 -6.35 -0.69 11.82
N VAL A 90 -6.16 -1.05 10.56
CA VAL A 90 -7.20 -1.05 9.53
C VAL A 90 -7.22 -2.42 8.88
N GLU A 91 -8.36 -3.10 8.97
CA GLU A 91 -8.54 -4.47 8.47
C GLU A 91 -9.70 -4.49 7.46
N ASP A 92 -9.46 -5.05 6.27
CA ASP A 92 -10.48 -5.25 5.24
C ASP A 92 -10.64 -6.73 4.90
N GLY A 93 -11.79 -7.31 5.26
CA GLY A 93 -12.14 -8.71 5.02
C GLY A 93 -12.83 -8.92 3.67
N GLY A 94 -12.22 -8.50 2.56
CA GLY A 94 -12.73 -8.74 1.20
C GLY A 94 -13.52 -7.58 0.57
N GLY A 95 -13.36 -6.38 1.10
CA GLY A 95 -13.93 -5.16 0.57
C GLY A 95 -13.25 -4.66 -0.71
N ARG A 96 -13.67 -3.47 -1.17
CA ARG A 96 -13.08 -2.82 -2.34
C ARG A 96 -12.83 -1.35 -2.09
N TRP A 97 -11.55 -1.01 -2.03
CA TRP A 97 -11.04 0.35 -1.96
C TRP A 97 -10.69 0.87 -3.35
N ARG A 98 -11.33 1.97 -3.76
CA ARG A 98 -11.01 2.59 -5.05
C ARG A 98 -9.86 3.59 -4.95
N THR A 99 -9.85 4.42 -3.93
CA THR A 99 -8.86 5.48 -3.76
C THR A 99 -8.66 5.70 -2.27
N VAL A 100 -7.40 5.68 -1.84
CA VAL A 100 -6.96 6.17 -0.53
C VAL A 100 -5.85 7.18 -0.77
N GLU A 101 -5.99 8.35 -0.17
CA GLU A 101 -5.06 9.48 -0.25
C GLU A 101 -4.62 9.80 1.18
N ASP A 102 -3.31 9.75 1.47
CA ASP A 102 -2.71 10.12 2.76
C ASP A 102 -1.77 11.32 2.56
N ASP A 103 -2.04 12.43 3.26
CA ASP A 103 -1.18 13.62 3.30
C ASP A 103 -0.62 13.78 4.73
N GLY A 104 0.61 13.29 4.94
CA GLY A 104 1.32 13.41 6.20
C GLY A 104 0.79 12.58 7.38
N GLY A 105 -0.06 11.58 7.12
CA GLY A 105 -0.66 10.70 8.11
C GLY A 105 0.26 9.60 8.63
N GLY A 106 -0.28 8.74 9.49
CA GLY A 106 0.50 7.69 10.15
C GLY A 106 -0.27 6.40 10.37
N TRP A 107 0.08 5.39 9.58
CA TRP A 107 -0.52 4.06 9.52
C TRP A 107 0.42 3.03 10.15
N ARG A 108 -0.08 2.25 11.13
CA ARG A 108 0.74 1.19 11.75
C ARG A 108 0.51 -0.17 11.11
N THR A 109 -0.73 -0.61 11.01
CA THR A 109 -1.08 -1.92 10.48
C THR A 109 -2.26 -1.74 9.55
N VAL A 110 -2.09 -2.18 8.30
CA VAL A 110 -3.14 -2.27 7.29
C VAL A 110 -3.13 -3.68 6.74
N GLU A 111 -4.23 -4.40 6.91
CA GLU A 111 -4.37 -5.80 6.50
C GLU A 111 -5.55 -5.92 5.53
N ASP A 112 -5.34 -6.53 4.36
CA ASP A 112 -6.38 -6.83 3.38
C ASP A 112 -6.48 -8.34 3.13
N GLY A 113 -7.58 -8.97 3.57
CA GLY A 113 -7.84 -10.40 3.44
C GLY A 113 -8.59 -10.77 2.16
N GLY A 114 -8.15 -10.27 0.99
CA GLY A 114 -8.71 -10.62 -0.32
C GLY A 114 -9.54 -9.52 -1.00
N GLY A 115 -9.43 -8.29 -0.50
CA GLY A 115 -10.01 -7.10 -1.09
C GLY A 115 -9.30 -6.65 -2.36
N ARG A 116 -9.64 -5.44 -2.84
CA ARG A 116 -9.01 -4.86 -4.04
C ARG A 116 -8.80 -3.38 -3.89
N TRP A 117 -7.54 -2.99 -3.82
CA TRP A 117 -7.08 -1.61 -3.85
C TRP A 117 -6.80 -1.17 -5.28
N ARG A 118 -7.46 -0.12 -5.75
CA ARG A 118 -7.19 0.41 -7.09
C ARG A 118 -6.12 1.49 -7.10
N ARG A 119 -6.08 2.35 -6.09
CA ARG A 119 -5.14 3.45 -6.04
C ARG A 119 -4.88 3.84 -4.59
N VAL A 120 -3.61 3.94 -4.25
CA VAL A 120 -3.13 4.52 -2.99
C VAL A 120 -2.11 5.59 -3.34
N GLU A 121 -2.32 6.79 -2.82
CA GLU A 121 -1.44 7.95 -2.98
C GLU A 121 -0.97 8.35 -1.57
N ASP A 122 0.34 8.41 -1.36
CA ASP A 122 0.96 8.83 -0.09
C ASP A 122 1.88 10.04 -0.33
N ASP A 123 1.57 11.18 0.28
CA ASP A 123 2.44 12.36 0.29
C ASP A 123 2.99 12.58 1.72
N GLY A 124 4.13 11.94 2.00
CA GLY A 124 4.88 12.15 3.23
C GLY A 124 4.38 11.38 4.46
N GLY A 125 3.52 10.38 4.27
CA GLY A 125 2.96 9.54 5.31
C GLY A 125 3.97 8.56 5.93
N ARG A 126 3.52 7.83 6.95
CA ARG A 126 4.33 6.79 7.62
C ARG A 126 3.55 5.50 7.76
N TRP A 127 4.00 4.49 7.04
CA TRP A 127 3.44 3.15 7.01
C TRP A 127 4.40 2.15 7.67
N ARG A 128 3.92 1.36 8.63
CA ARG A 128 4.77 0.35 9.28
C ARG A 128 4.57 -1.04 8.70
N THR A 129 3.35 -1.52 8.66
CA THR A 129 3.03 -2.87 8.19
C THR A 129 1.83 -2.77 7.28
N VAL A 130 1.98 -3.25 6.05
CA VAL A 130 0.90 -3.42 5.08
C VAL A 130 0.96 -4.85 4.59
N GLU A 131 -0.14 -5.59 4.74
CA GLU A 131 -0.25 -7.00 4.39
C GLU A 131 -1.46 -7.19 3.44
N ASP A 132 -1.28 -7.86 2.30
CA ASP A 132 -2.36 -8.27 1.39
C ASP A 132 -2.37 -9.78 1.19
N GLY A 133 -3.43 -10.45 1.68
CA GLY A 133 -3.67 -11.88 1.51
C GLY A 133 -4.65 -12.15 0.37
N GLY A 134 -4.14 -12.26 -0.86
CA GLY A 134 -4.89 -12.71 -2.04
C GLY A 134 -5.72 -11.65 -2.75
N GLY A 135 -5.59 -10.37 -2.37
CA GLY A 135 -6.25 -9.22 -2.96
C GLY A 135 -5.55 -8.70 -4.23
N GLY A 136 -5.41 -7.39 -4.38
CA GLY A 136 -4.57 -6.88 -5.45
C GLY A 136 -4.65 -5.38 -5.68
N TRP A 137 -3.46 -4.79 -5.70
CA TRP A 137 -3.15 -3.37 -5.81
C TRP A 137 -2.88 -2.96 -7.25
N ARG A 138 -3.68 -2.04 -7.81
CA ARG A 138 -3.41 -1.59 -9.20
C ARG A 138 -2.32 -0.54 -9.29
N THR A 139 -2.34 0.46 -8.43
CA THR A 139 -1.44 1.61 -8.50
C THR A 139 -1.15 2.08 -7.08
N MET A 140 0.12 2.35 -6.81
CA MET A 140 0.59 3.01 -5.61
C MET A 140 1.56 4.11 -6.04
N GLU A 141 1.35 5.31 -5.53
CA GLU A 141 2.14 6.51 -5.80
C GLU A 141 2.64 7.00 -4.42
N ASP A 142 3.96 7.04 -4.21
CA ASP A 142 4.59 7.54 -2.97
C ASP A 142 5.49 8.75 -3.27
N GLY A 143 5.12 9.93 -2.75
CA GLY A 143 5.83 11.21 -2.95
C GLY A 143 6.81 11.58 -1.84
N GLY A 144 7.16 10.67 -0.92
CA GLY A 144 8.10 10.98 0.17
C GLY A 144 7.83 10.27 1.51
N GLY A 145 6.95 9.27 1.47
CA GLY A 145 6.54 8.42 2.54
C GLY A 145 7.64 7.56 3.13
N ARG A 146 7.29 6.88 4.23
CA ARG A 146 8.17 5.91 4.90
C ARG A 146 7.44 4.61 5.14
N TRP A 147 7.86 3.60 4.41
CA TRP A 147 7.36 2.23 4.47
C TRP A 147 8.37 1.34 5.18
N ARG A 148 7.92 0.56 6.17
CA ARG A 148 8.81 -0.40 6.85
C ARG A 148 8.66 -1.80 6.29
N THR A 149 7.46 -2.33 6.28
CA THR A 149 7.17 -3.69 5.85
C THR A 149 5.93 -3.65 4.97
N VAL A 150 6.07 -4.18 3.75
CA VAL A 150 4.97 -4.44 2.84
C VAL A 150 5.08 -5.90 2.41
N GLU A 151 4.05 -6.68 2.70
CA GLU A 151 3.96 -8.10 2.43
C GLU A 151 2.73 -8.35 1.55
N ASP A 152 2.87 -9.17 0.51
CA ASP A 152 1.77 -9.57 -0.36
C ASP A 152 1.85 -11.07 -0.66
N ASP A 153 0.82 -11.81 -0.25
CA ASP A 153 0.67 -13.25 -0.48
C ASP A 153 -0.40 -13.47 -1.55
N GLY A 154 0.00 -13.80 -2.78
CA GLY A 154 -0.93 -14.12 -3.87
C GLY A 154 -1.66 -12.95 -4.53
N GLY A 155 -1.32 -11.71 -4.18
CA GLY A 155 -1.92 -10.49 -4.69
C GLY A 155 -1.45 -10.11 -6.10
N ARG A 156 -1.84 -8.91 -6.55
CA ARG A 156 -1.49 -8.41 -7.89
C ARG A 156 -1.19 -6.93 -7.88
N TRP A 157 0.08 -6.59 -7.79
CA TRP A 157 0.63 -5.27 -8.06
C TRP A 157 0.74 -5.01 -9.57
N ARG A 158 0.42 -3.79 -10.04
CA ARG A 158 0.66 -3.41 -11.46
C ARG A 158 1.67 -2.30 -11.63
N THR A 159 1.59 -1.24 -10.84
CA THR A 159 2.41 -0.04 -10.94
C THR A 159 2.72 0.47 -9.55
N VAL A 160 4.00 0.76 -9.29
CA VAL A 160 4.46 1.54 -8.14
C VAL A 160 5.33 2.67 -8.69
N GLU A 161 5.02 3.89 -8.27
CA GLU A 161 5.76 5.11 -8.58
C GLU A 161 6.27 5.68 -7.25
N ASP A 162 7.59 5.79 -7.07
CA ASP A 162 8.23 6.33 -5.86
C ASP A 162 9.06 7.57 -6.18
N GLY A 163 8.61 8.73 -5.72
CA GLY A 163 9.31 10.01 -5.80
C GLY A 163 10.01 10.37 -4.50
N GLY A 164 10.99 9.56 -4.08
CA GLY A 164 11.85 9.87 -2.93
C GLY A 164 11.40 9.26 -1.59
N GLY A 165 10.58 8.21 -1.64
CA GLY A 165 10.14 7.45 -0.48
C GLY A 165 11.26 6.62 0.15
N ARG A 166 10.95 6.02 1.30
CA ARG A 166 11.89 5.13 2.01
C ARG A 166 11.24 3.82 2.37
N TRP A 167 11.73 2.77 1.72
CA TRP A 167 11.30 1.40 1.87
C TRP A 167 12.35 0.59 2.63
N ARG A 168 11.92 -0.22 3.60
CA ARG A 168 12.85 -1.12 4.32
C ARG A 168 12.74 -2.54 3.86
N THR A 169 11.54 -3.09 3.84
CA THR A 169 11.28 -4.48 3.50
C THR A 169 10.03 -4.51 2.62
N MET A 170 10.16 -5.14 1.48
CA MET A 170 9.05 -5.51 0.60
C MET A 170 9.24 -7.00 0.28
N GLU A 171 8.26 -7.81 0.64
CA GLU A 171 8.27 -9.26 0.48
C GLU A 171 7.03 -9.68 -0.31
N GLY A 172 7.19 -10.62 -1.23
CA GLY A 172 6.10 -11.13 -2.05
C GLY A 172 6.19 -12.64 -2.24
N ASP A 173 5.13 -13.35 -1.87
CA ASP A 173 5.05 -14.81 -1.93
C ASP A 173 3.86 -15.26 -2.78
N GLY A 174 4.10 -16.21 -3.70
CA GLY A 174 3.05 -17.09 -4.22
C GLY A 174 2.04 -16.47 -5.21
N GLY A 175 1.44 -17.33 -6.03
CA GLY A 175 0.43 -16.94 -7.02
C GLY A 175 1.03 -16.47 -8.35
N ARG A 176 0.22 -16.49 -9.40
CA ARG A 176 0.61 -16.06 -10.74
C ARG A 176 0.76 -14.53 -10.72
N TRP A 177 1.89 -14.03 -10.20
CA TRP A 177 2.40 -12.66 -10.20
C TRP A 177 2.45 -12.12 -11.62
N ARG A 178 1.26 -11.91 -12.18
CA ARG A 178 1.06 -11.25 -13.44
C ARG A 178 1.11 -9.77 -13.11
N ARG A 179 2.38 -9.35 -12.94
CA ARG A 179 2.96 -8.22 -13.64
C ARG A 179 2.98 -6.93 -12.81
N TRP A 180 3.96 -6.80 -11.93
CA TRP A 180 4.77 -5.57 -11.87
C TRP A 180 5.06 -5.16 -13.33
N ARG A 181 4.32 -4.18 -13.84
CA ARG A 181 4.55 -3.65 -15.20
C ARG A 181 5.72 -2.72 -15.20
N THR A 182 5.77 -1.91 -14.16
CA THR A 182 6.48 -0.66 -14.11
C THR A 182 6.72 -0.36 -12.64
N VAL A 183 7.98 -0.28 -12.27
CA VAL A 183 8.44 0.47 -11.09
C VAL A 183 9.19 1.66 -11.64
N GLU A 184 8.78 2.85 -11.23
CA GLU A 184 9.47 4.11 -11.52
C GLU A 184 9.95 4.67 -10.18
N ASP A 185 11.27 4.78 -10.00
CA ASP A 185 11.89 5.30 -8.78
C ASP A 185 12.73 6.55 -9.10
N ASP A 186 12.29 7.70 -8.61
CA ASP A 186 13.03 8.98 -8.69
C ASP A 186 13.57 9.33 -7.29
N GLY A 187 14.80 8.88 -7.00
CA GLY A 187 15.52 9.20 -5.76
C GLY A 187 15.07 8.43 -4.51
N GLY A 188 14.34 7.34 -4.66
CA GLY A 188 13.86 6.49 -3.58
C GLY A 188 14.98 5.70 -2.89
N ARG A 189 14.65 5.13 -1.72
CA ARG A 189 15.62 4.32 -0.97
C ARG A 189 15.04 3.03 -0.44
N TRP A 190 15.49 1.95 -1.06
CA TRP A 190 15.13 0.57 -0.76
C TRP A 190 16.24 -0.13 0.03
N ARG A 191 15.87 -1.06 0.93
CA ARG A 191 16.86 -1.86 1.66
C ARG A 191 16.78 -3.33 1.30
N THR A 192 15.61 -3.92 1.40
CA THR A 192 15.41 -5.33 1.13
C THR A 192 14.14 -5.45 0.30
N VAL A 193 14.27 -6.11 -0.84
CA VAL A 193 13.16 -6.56 -1.67
C VAL A 193 13.41 -8.03 -1.97
N GLU A 194 12.48 -8.88 -1.59
CA GLU A 194 12.56 -10.34 -1.72
C GLU A 194 11.31 -10.81 -2.47
N GLU A 195 11.51 -11.63 -3.51
CA GLU A 195 10.42 -12.23 -4.31
C GLU A 195 10.58 -13.74 -4.45
N ASP A 196 9.54 -14.48 -4.04
CA ASP A 196 9.46 -15.93 -4.15
C ASP A 196 8.24 -16.35 -5.01
N GLY A 197 8.49 -17.01 -6.16
CA GLY A 197 7.41 -17.69 -6.92
C GLY A 197 7.30 -17.42 -8.42
N GLY A 198 8.34 -16.89 -9.07
CA GLY A 198 8.43 -16.82 -10.52
C GLY A 198 7.58 -15.75 -11.21
N GLY A 199 7.52 -14.56 -10.62
CA GLY A 199 6.94 -13.38 -11.25
C GLY A 199 7.75 -12.87 -12.43
N ARG A 200 7.36 -11.72 -12.97
CA ARG A 200 7.94 -11.26 -14.23
C ARG A 200 7.96 -9.76 -14.35
N TRP A 201 9.04 -9.15 -13.91
CA TRP A 201 9.37 -7.75 -14.12
C TRP A 201 9.36 -7.40 -15.62
N ARG A 202 8.76 -6.26 -15.92
CA ARG A 202 8.63 -5.80 -17.31
C ARG A 202 9.46 -4.57 -17.58
N THR A 203 9.35 -3.58 -16.72
CA THR A 203 10.05 -2.32 -16.83
C THR A 203 10.34 -1.87 -15.40
N VAL A 204 11.62 -1.62 -15.14
CA VAL A 204 12.07 -0.89 -13.95
C VAL A 204 12.90 0.26 -14.50
N GLU A 205 12.48 1.46 -14.19
CA GLU A 205 13.12 2.72 -14.56
C GLU A 205 13.53 3.41 -13.26
N GLU A 206 14.81 3.70 -13.12
CA GLU A 206 15.35 4.35 -11.93
C GLU A 206 16.17 5.57 -12.30
N ASP A 207 15.94 6.67 -11.60
CA ASP A 207 16.74 7.87 -11.66
C ASP A 207 17.21 8.24 -10.24
N GLY A 208 18.48 7.98 -9.93
CA GLY A 208 19.10 8.35 -8.65
C GLY A 208 18.68 7.53 -7.42
N GLY A 209 17.93 6.44 -7.61
CA GLY A 209 17.48 5.51 -6.57
C GLY A 209 18.61 4.77 -5.84
N ARG A 210 18.34 4.24 -4.64
CA ARG A 210 19.35 3.51 -3.86
C ARG A 210 18.84 2.22 -3.21
N TRP A 211 19.28 1.11 -3.77
CA TRP A 211 19.00 -0.24 -3.31
C TRP A 211 20.12 -0.79 -2.41
N ARG A 212 19.80 -1.83 -1.64
CA ARG A 212 20.83 -2.58 -0.90
C ARG A 212 20.79 -4.05 -1.29
N THR A 213 19.71 -4.73 -1.00
CA THR A 213 19.54 -6.16 -1.27
C THR A 213 18.28 -6.35 -2.08
N VAL A 214 18.41 -7.07 -3.19
CA VAL A 214 17.30 -7.60 -3.99
C VAL A 214 17.57 -9.07 -4.23
N GLU A 215 16.60 -9.91 -3.90
CA GLU A 215 16.64 -11.37 -4.08
C GLU A 215 15.39 -11.76 -4.89
N ASP A 216 15.58 -12.47 -6.00
CA ASP A 216 14.50 -12.92 -6.91
C ASP A 216 14.67 -14.42 -7.23
N ASP A 217 13.72 -15.23 -6.77
CA ASP A 217 13.71 -16.67 -7.01
C ASP A 217 12.69 -17.05 -8.10
N GLY A 218 13.23 -17.32 -9.29
CA GLY A 218 12.52 -17.87 -10.45
C GLY A 218 11.81 -16.85 -11.37
N GLY A 219 12.03 -15.55 -11.17
CA GLY A 219 11.36 -14.46 -11.88
C GLY A 219 11.89 -14.19 -13.29
N GLY A 220 11.80 -12.97 -13.80
CA GLY A 220 12.40 -12.70 -15.12
C GLY A 220 12.17 -11.31 -15.70
N TRP A 221 13.26 -10.57 -15.84
CA TRP A 221 13.30 -9.17 -16.22
C TRP A 221 13.20 -8.95 -17.74
N ARG A 222 12.36 -8.01 -18.22
CA ARG A 222 12.42 -7.56 -19.63
C ARG A 222 13.39 -6.41 -19.76
N THR A 223 13.05 -5.26 -19.20
CA THR A 223 13.83 -4.02 -19.31
C THR A 223 14.14 -3.53 -17.90
N MET A 224 15.39 -3.16 -17.68
CA MET A 224 15.88 -2.41 -16.54
C MET A 224 16.70 -1.24 -17.12
N GLU A 225 16.34 -0.02 -16.73
CA GLU A 225 17.03 1.22 -17.10
C GLU A 225 17.46 1.90 -15.79
N ASP A 226 18.76 2.10 -15.58
CA ASP A 226 19.33 2.73 -14.38
C ASP A 226 20.09 4.02 -14.75
N GLY A 227 19.46 5.17 -14.48
CA GLY A 227 19.97 6.52 -14.62
C GLY A 227 20.67 7.04 -13.35
N GLY A 228 21.74 6.35 -12.92
CA GLY A 228 22.62 6.87 -11.86
C GLY A 228 22.28 6.43 -10.43
N GLY A 229 21.56 5.32 -10.28
CA GLY A 229 21.26 4.66 -9.01
C GLY A 229 22.41 3.83 -8.44
N GLY A 230 22.19 3.27 -7.24
CA GLY A 230 23.24 2.56 -6.50
C GLY A 230 22.79 1.26 -5.83
N TRP A 231 23.25 0.14 -6.39
CA TRP A 231 22.97 -1.22 -5.94
C TRP A 231 24.11 -1.81 -5.11
N ARG A 232 23.81 -2.59 -4.06
CA ARG A 232 24.86 -3.31 -3.30
C ARG A 232 24.93 -4.78 -3.62
N THR A 233 23.81 -5.48 -3.53
CA THR A 233 23.70 -6.93 -3.74
C THR A 233 22.41 -7.21 -4.50
N MET A 234 22.54 -8.00 -5.57
CA MET A 234 21.43 -8.60 -6.30
C MET A 234 21.75 -10.08 -6.49
N GLU A 235 20.78 -10.92 -6.14
CA GLU A 235 20.85 -12.37 -6.29
C GLU A 235 19.60 -12.79 -7.10
N ASP A 236 19.80 -13.45 -8.25
CA ASP A 236 18.73 -13.94 -9.15
C ASP A 236 18.94 -15.43 -9.40
N ASP A 237 18.02 -16.26 -8.91
CA ASP A 237 18.09 -17.72 -9.07
C ASP A 237 17.01 -18.19 -10.06
N GLY A 238 17.44 -18.54 -11.27
CA GLY A 238 16.59 -19.14 -12.31
C GLY A 238 15.78 -18.17 -13.19
N GLY A 239 16.04 -16.85 -13.10
CA GLY A 239 15.37 -15.83 -13.88
C GLY A 239 15.88 -15.66 -15.31
N GLY A 240 15.51 -14.57 -16.00
CA GLY A 240 15.96 -14.35 -17.37
C GLY A 240 15.81 -12.92 -17.87
N TRP A 241 16.95 -12.31 -18.17
CA TRP A 241 17.11 -10.89 -18.55
C TRP A 241 17.03 -10.69 -20.07
N ARG A 242 16.24 -9.71 -20.55
CA ARG A 242 16.26 -9.34 -21.98
C ARG A 242 17.14 -8.15 -22.29
N THR A 243 16.98 -7.06 -21.57
CA THR A 243 17.70 -5.80 -21.80
C THR A 243 17.99 -5.13 -20.45
N VAL A 244 19.24 -4.77 -20.24
CA VAL A 244 19.72 -3.92 -19.15
C VAL A 244 20.48 -2.77 -19.81
N GLU A 245 20.11 -1.54 -19.46
CA GLU A 245 20.77 -0.31 -19.89
C GLU A 245 21.18 0.48 -18.64
N GLU A 246 22.48 0.75 -18.50
CA GLU A 246 23.04 1.48 -17.35
C GLU A 246 23.71 2.77 -17.79
N ASP A 247 23.18 3.90 -17.33
CA ASP A 247 23.79 5.22 -17.53
C ASP A 247 24.20 5.81 -16.17
N GLY A 248 25.39 5.39 -15.70
CA GLY A 248 26.03 5.96 -14.50
C GLY A 248 25.74 5.23 -13.18
N GLY A 249 25.01 4.12 -13.22
CA GLY A 249 24.74 3.24 -12.07
C GLY A 249 25.99 2.58 -11.48
N ARG A 250 25.92 2.13 -10.20
CA ARG A 250 27.04 1.42 -9.54
C ARG A 250 26.60 0.19 -8.77
N TRP A 251 27.03 -0.97 -9.23
CA TRP A 251 26.91 -2.26 -8.53
C TRP A 251 28.10 -2.53 -7.59
N ARG A 252 27.87 -3.34 -6.53
CA ARG A 252 28.98 -3.92 -5.73
C ARG A 252 29.09 -5.44 -5.89
N ARG A 253 27.97 -6.14 -6.00
CA ARG A 253 27.89 -7.60 -6.19
C ARG A 253 26.58 -7.92 -6.94
N MET A 254 26.69 -8.82 -7.91
CA MET A 254 25.58 -9.40 -8.65
C MET A 254 25.87 -10.90 -8.80
N GLU A 255 24.91 -11.75 -8.45
CA GLU A 255 24.96 -13.20 -8.61
C GLU A 255 23.73 -13.64 -9.40
N ASP A 256 23.94 -14.46 -10.43
CA ASP A 256 22.92 -14.94 -11.37
C ASP A 256 23.17 -16.43 -11.58
N ASP A 257 22.36 -17.29 -10.94
CA ASP A 257 22.50 -18.74 -11.00
C ASP A 257 21.36 -19.32 -11.86
N GLY A 258 21.62 -19.40 -13.18
CA GLY A 258 20.72 -20.02 -14.16
C GLY A 258 20.09 -19.07 -15.20
N GLY A 259 20.41 -17.78 -15.15
CA GLY A 259 19.86 -16.74 -16.02
C GLY A 259 20.30 -16.79 -17.50
N ARG A 260 19.40 -16.35 -18.40
CA ARG A 260 19.69 -16.25 -19.84
C ARG A 260 19.61 -14.80 -20.34
N TRP A 261 20.76 -14.21 -20.62
CA TRP A 261 20.94 -12.85 -21.11
C TRP A 261 20.70 -12.72 -22.62
N ARG A 262 20.05 -11.63 -23.08
CA ARG A 262 19.95 -11.30 -24.52
C ARG A 262 20.74 -10.06 -24.93
N THR A 263 20.75 -9.00 -24.13
CA THR A 263 21.44 -7.75 -24.44
C THR A 263 21.77 -6.98 -23.15
N MET A 264 22.99 -6.45 -23.07
CA MET A 264 23.49 -5.57 -21.99
C MET A 264 24.29 -4.47 -22.69
N SER A 265 23.99 -3.20 -22.39
CA SER A 265 24.61 -2.03 -23.02
C SER A 265 25.11 -1.04 -21.99
#